data_AF-V5GSK2-F1
#
_entry.id   AF-V5GSK2-F1
#
_cell.length_a   1.000
_cell.length_b   1.000
_cell.length_c   1.000
_cell.angle_alpha   90.00
_cell.angle_beta   90.00
_cell.angle_gamma   90.00
#
_symmetry.space_group_name_H-M   'P 1'
#
loop_
_entity.id
_entity.type
_entity.pdbx_description
1 polymer ?
#
loop_
_entity_poly.entity_id
_entity_poly.type
_entity_poly.pdbx_seq_one_letter_code
_entity_poly.pdbx_strand_id
1 'polypeptide(L)'
;MTVFWSFILVHMNKSNKKLQSVDINICTVVQLYDSIIHIISTERGNFDKYEQQALELSLVKEYEKDTKRIRKRKLTADESAEDNFFIIGSGNIPSNSISRNYRPNCR
;
A
#
# COMPACT_ATOMS: atom_id res chain seq x y z
N MET A 1 0.05 0.61 7.12
CA MET A 1 0.92 -0.55 7.47
C MET A 1 1.77 -0.36 8.73
N THR A 2 2.27 0.84 9.05
CA THR A 2 3.11 1.06 10.25
C THR A 2 2.41 0.65 11.55
N VAL A 3 1.14 1.05 11.74
CA VAL A 3 0.36 0.74 12.95
C VAL A 3 0.24 -0.78 13.18
N PHE A 4 -0.07 -1.53 12.12
CA PHE A 4 -0.12 -3.00 12.17
C PHE A 4 1.22 -3.60 12.61
N TRP A 5 2.33 -3.18 11.98
CA TRP A 5 3.65 -3.72 12.34
C TRP A 5 4.08 -3.32 13.74
N SER A 6 3.78 -2.10 14.18
CA SER A 6 4.02 -1.67 15.56
C SER A 6 3.30 -2.59 16.56
N PHE A 7 2.05 -2.93 16.30
CA PHE A 7 1.29 -3.86 17.14
C PHE A 7 1.94 -5.25 17.21
N ILE A 8 2.26 -5.85 16.06
CA ILE A 8 2.91 -7.18 16.01
C ILE A 8 4.27 -7.17 16.71
N LEU A 9 5.08 -6.14 16.48
CA LEU A 9 6.42 -6.03 17.06
C LEU A 9 6.37 -5.90 18.59
N VAL A 10 5.37 -5.21 19.15
CA VAL A 10 5.16 -5.14 20.60
C VAL A 10 4.88 -6.53 21.18
N HIS A 11 4.00 -7.32 20.54
CA HIS A 11 3.71 -8.68 20.97
C HIS A 11 4.92 -9.61 20.86
N MET A 12 5.63 -9.57 19.72
CA MET A 12 6.88 -10.30 19.51
C MET A 12 7.92 -9.95 20.58
N ASN A 13 8.13 -8.67 20.87
CA ASN A 13 9.09 -8.23 21.89
C ASN A 13 8.72 -8.72 23.29
N LYS A 14 7.43 -8.68 23.66
CA LYS A 14 6.94 -9.23 24.93
C LYS A 14 7.25 -10.73 25.04
N SER A 15 6.96 -11.48 23.99
CA SER A 15 7.28 -12.91 23.93
C SER A 15 8.77 -13.16 24.02
N ASN A 16 9.61 -12.41 23.28
CA ASN A 16 11.06 -12.55 23.32
C ASN A 16 11.63 -12.27 24.71
N LYS A 17 11.16 -11.23 25.40
CA LYS A 17 11.56 -10.95 26.80
C LYS A 17 11.19 -12.10 27.74
N LYS A 18 10.03 -12.73 27.51
CA LYS A 18 9.60 -13.89 28.30
C LYS A 18 10.49 -15.10 28.00
N LEU A 19 10.77 -15.37 26.73
CA LEU A 19 11.66 -16.44 26.29
C LEU A 19 13.08 -16.34 26.84
N GLN A 20 13.59 -15.12 27.01
CA GLN A 20 14.91 -14.85 27.58
C GLN A 20 14.94 -14.92 29.12
N SER A 21 13.82 -15.21 29.78
CA SER A 21 13.79 -15.35 31.24
C SER A 21 14.47 -16.63 31.70
N VAL A 22 15.22 -16.55 32.81
CA VAL A 22 16.05 -17.65 33.34
C VAL A 22 15.22 -18.87 33.79
N ASP A 23 13.95 -18.65 34.15
CA ASP A 23 13.08 -19.65 34.78
C ASP A 23 11.96 -20.13 33.84
N ILE A 24 12.25 -20.25 32.54
CA ILE A 24 11.23 -20.58 31.55
C ILE A 24 10.97 -22.08 31.41
N ASN A 25 9.70 -22.46 31.39
CA ASN A 25 9.25 -23.82 31.16
C ASN A 25 9.01 -24.07 29.66
N ILE A 26 9.42 -25.22 29.13
CA ILE A 26 9.20 -25.61 27.74
C ILE A 26 7.73 -25.55 27.30
N CYS A 27 6.78 -25.89 28.19
CA CYS A 27 5.35 -25.79 27.91
C CYS A 27 4.94 -24.33 27.65
N THR A 28 5.53 -23.37 28.37
CA THR A 28 5.25 -21.94 28.16
C THR A 28 5.85 -21.42 26.85
N VAL A 29 6.96 -21.98 26.39
CA VAL A 29 7.55 -21.64 25.09
C VAL A 29 6.59 -21.99 23.95
N VAL A 30 6.04 -23.21 23.96
CA VAL A 30 5.07 -23.66 22.94
C VAL A 30 3.83 -22.75 22.93
N GLN A 31 3.27 -22.47 24.11
CA GLN A 31 2.11 -21.58 24.25
C GLN A 31 2.39 -20.16 23.73
N LEU A 32 3.59 -19.62 23.95
CA LEU A 32 3.97 -18.31 23.44
C LEU A 32 4.00 -18.29 21.92
N TYR A 33 4.57 -19.30 21.27
CA TYR A 33 4.60 -19.38 19.81
C TYR A 33 3.19 -19.57 19.23
N ASP A 34 2.37 -20.44 19.80
CA ASP A 34 0.98 -20.63 19.38
C ASP A 34 0.18 -19.32 19.49
N SER A 35 0.40 -18.54 20.57
CA SER A 35 -0.25 -17.25 20.75
C SER A 35 0.14 -16.24 19.65
N ILE A 36 1.42 -16.21 19.24
CA ILE A 36 1.89 -15.32 18.17
C ILE A 36 1.25 -15.72 16.83
N ILE A 37 1.22 -17.01 16.52
CA ILE A 37 0.59 -17.53 15.30
C ILE A 37 -0.88 -17.14 15.26
N HIS A 38 -1.58 -17.31 16.39
CA HIS A 38 -2.98 -16.95 16.52
C HIS A 38 -3.21 -15.45 16.30
N ILE A 39 -2.43 -14.59 16.96
CA ILE A 39 -2.52 -13.12 16.80
C ILE A 39 -2.29 -12.69 15.35
N ILE A 40 -1.26 -13.22 14.69
CA ILE A 40 -0.98 -12.86 13.29
C ILE A 40 -2.11 -13.31 12.38
N SER A 41 -2.66 -14.50 12.61
CA SER A 41 -3.74 -15.07 11.80
C SER A 41 -5.04 -14.27 11.96
N THR A 42 -5.38 -13.85 13.17
CA THR A 42 -6.59 -13.05 13.43
C THR A 42 -6.44 -11.61 12.92
N GLU A 43 -5.29 -10.98 13.13
CA GLU A 43 -5.10 -9.57 12.79
C GLU A 43 -4.80 -9.32 11.31
N ARG A 44 -4.37 -10.34 10.56
CA ARG A 44 -4.14 -10.25 9.11
C ARG A 44 -5.39 -9.82 8.33
N GLY A 45 -6.58 -10.24 8.78
CA GLY A 45 -7.84 -9.86 8.15
C GLY A 45 -8.35 -8.47 8.53
N ASN A 46 -7.80 -7.86 9.58
CA ASN A 46 -8.32 -6.63 10.17
C ASN A 46 -7.71 -5.38 9.54
N PHE A 47 -7.52 -5.35 8.22
CA PHE A 47 -6.87 -4.23 7.54
C PHE A 47 -7.55 -2.89 7.84
N ASP A 48 -8.88 -2.84 7.72
CA ASP A 48 -9.69 -1.63 7.89
C ASP A 48 -9.47 -0.98 9.27
N LYS A 49 -9.36 -1.80 10.33
CA LYS A 49 -9.05 -1.34 11.69
C LYS A 49 -7.71 -0.61 11.75
N TYR A 50 -6.68 -1.19 11.15
CA TYR A 50 -5.33 -0.60 11.15
C TYR A 50 -5.20 0.59 10.20
N GLU A 51 -5.97 0.61 9.12
CA GLU A 51 -6.10 1.76 8.23
C GLU A 51 -6.74 2.94 8.96
N GLN A 52 -7.87 2.75 9.64
CA GLN A 52 -8.53 3.80 10.42
C GLN A 52 -7.61 4.38 11.48
N GLN A 53 -6.93 3.52 12.25
CA GLN A 53 -5.95 3.99 13.24
C GLN A 53 -4.78 4.75 12.60
N ALA A 54 -4.34 4.35 11.41
CA ALA A 54 -3.29 5.07 10.70
C ALA A 54 -3.78 6.44 10.21
N LEU A 55 -5.03 6.55 9.77
CA LEU A 55 -5.65 7.81 9.33
C LEU A 55 -5.85 8.81 10.48
N GLU A 56 -6.11 8.32 11.69
CA GLU A 56 -6.18 9.16 12.89
C GLU A 56 -4.81 9.76 13.25
N LEU A 57 -3.73 9.00 13.02
CA LEU A 57 -2.37 9.43 13.28
C LEU A 57 -1.77 10.26 12.14
N SER A 58 -2.30 10.14 10.91
CA SER A 58 -1.77 10.82 9.76
C SER A 58 -2.33 12.24 9.62
N LEU A 59 -1.45 13.17 9.27
CA LEU A 59 -1.85 14.54 8.91
C LEU A 59 -2.60 14.58 7.58
N VAL A 60 -2.29 13.63 6.69
CA VAL A 60 -2.88 13.48 5.37
C VAL A 60 -3.86 12.32 5.41
N LYS A 61 -5.13 12.59 5.08
CA LYS A 61 -6.25 11.64 5.17
C LYS A 61 -6.57 10.95 3.85
N GLU A 62 -6.01 11.45 2.76
CA GLU A 62 -6.20 10.86 1.44
C GLU A 62 -4.94 10.09 1.05
N TYR A 63 -5.14 8.90 0.52
CA TYR A 63 -4.05 8.20 -0.15
C TYR A 63 -3.62 8.99 -1.37
N GLU A 64 -2.32 8.99 -1.62
CA GLU A 64 -1.81 9.44 -2.91
C GLU A 64 -2.48 8.57 -3.98
N LYS A 65 -3.34 9.19 -4.79
CA LYS A 65 -4.00 8.49 -5.89
C LYS A 65 -2.90 7.99 -6.79
N ASP A 66 -2.91 6.69 -7.11
CA ASP A 66 -1.96 6.07 -8.03
C ASP A 66 -1.76 6.96 -9.26
N THR A 67 -0.65 7.71 -9.29
CA THR A 67 -0.24 8.42 -10.49
C THR A 67 0.18 7.35 -11.46
N LYS A 68 -0.76 6.87 -12.28
CA LYS A 68 -0.49 5.85 -13.29
C LYS A 68 0.72 6.30 -14.07
N ARG A 69 1.72 5.41 -14.17
CA ARG A 69 2.93 5.67 -14.96
C ARG A 69 2.51 6.12 -16.37
N ILE A 70 2.72 7.40 -16.66
CA ILE A 70 2.47 7.95 -17.99
C ILE A 70 3.55 7.40 -18.91
N ARG A 71 3.17 6.51 -19.83
CA ARG A 71 4.09 5.99 -20.83
C ARG A 71 4.41 7.10 -21.83
N LYS A 72 5.65 7.61 -21.80
CA LYS A 72 6.17 8.47 -22.87
C LYS A 72 6.25 7.64 -24.17
N ARG A 73 5.53 8.07 -25.22
CA ARG A 73 5.66 7.50 -26.57
C ARG A 73 7.05 7.86 -27.11
N LYS A 74 7.67 6.95 -27.89
CA LYS A 74 8.87 7.30 -28.66
C LYS A 74 8.43 8.15 -29.86
N LEU A 75 8.97 9.36 -29.96
CA LEU A 75 8.80 10.20 -31.14
C LEU A 75 9.54 9.56 -32.30
N THR A 76 8.91 9.50 -33.47
CA THR A 76 9.60 9.25 -34.73
C THR A 76 10.34 10.52 -35.15
N ALA A 77 11.38 10.41 -36.00
CA ALA A 77 12.29 11.52 -36.31
C ALA A 77 11.59 12.78 -36.87
N ASP A 78 10.42 12.62 -37.51
CA ASP A 78 9.63 13.72 -38.08
C ASP A 78 8.52 14.26 -37.14
N GLU A 79 8.38 13.75 -35.91
CA GLU A 79 7.36 14.23 -34.96
C GLU A 79 7.95 15.19 -33.91
N SER A 80 7.37 16.39 -33.78
CA SER A 80 7.73 17.36 -32.73
C SER A 80 7.00 17.06 -31.41
N ALA A 81 7.63 17.40 -30.28
CA ALA A 81 7.08 17.14 -28.94
C ALA A 81 5.85 17.99 -28.59
N GLU A 82 5.62 19.09 -29.31
CA GLU A 82 4.58 20.08 -29.02
C GLU A 82 3.16 19.60 -29.38
N ASP A 83 3.03 18.69 -30.35
CA ASP A 83 1.74 18.20 -30.85
C ASP A 83 1.02 17.22 -29.90
N ASN A 84 1.65 16.85 -28.79
CA ASN A 84 1.17 15.79 -27.89
C ASN A 84 0.45 16.30 -26.62
N PHE A 85 0.22 17.60 -26.46
CA PHE A 85 -0.45 18.17 -25.29
C PHE A 85 -1.76 18.88 -25.67
N PHE A 86 -2.85 18.57 -24.95
CA PHE A 86 -4.05 19.40 -24.98
C PHE A 86 -4.11 20.24 -23.70
N ILE A 87 -4.51 21.51 -23.85
CA ILE A 87 -4.77 22.40 -22.72
C ILE A 87 -6.24 22.29 -22.34
N ILE A 88 -6.51 21.87 -21.10
CA ILE A 88 -7.84 21.96 -20.49
C ILE A 88 -7.64 22.60 -19.12
N GLY A 89 -7.97 23.89 -18.99
CA GLY A 89 -7.96 24.68 -17.75
C GLY A 89 -6.64 24.63 -16.97
N SER A 90 -5.78 25.65 -17.11
CA SER A 90 -4.53 25.88 -16.33
C SER A 90 -3.61 24.67 -16.08
N GLY A 91 -3.79 23.58 -16.81
CA GLY A 91 -3.05 22.34 -16.69
C GLY A 91 -2.89 21.69 -18.05
N ASN A 92 -1.67 21.26 -18.33
CA ASN A 92 -1.31 20.56 -19.55
C ASN A 92 -1.46 19.06 -19.29
N ILE A 93 -2.24 18.34 -20.11
CA ILE A 93 -2.35 16.88 -20.06
C ILE A 93 -1.96 16.27 -21.42
N PRO A 94 -1.22 15.14 -21.45
CA PRO A 94 -0.91 14.44 -22.69
C PRO A 94 -2.20 13.98 -23.40
N SER A 95 -2.31 14.27 -24.70
CA SER A 95 -3.47 14.03 -25.56
C SER A 95 -4.03 12.60 -25.51
N ASN A 96 -3.16 11.61 -25.27
CA ASN A 96 -3.51 10.19 -25.18
C ASN A 96 -4.30 9.77 -23.93
N SER A 97 -4.56 10.69 -23.00
CA SER A 97 -5.31 10.42 -21.76
C SER A 97 -6.83 10.30 -22.00
N ILE A 98 -7.33 10.84 -23.12
CA ILE A 98 -8.78 10.97 -23.39
C ILE A 98 -9.25 9.95 -24.46
N SER A 99 -8.35 9.45 -25.31
CA SER A 99 -8.71 8.69 -26.53
C SER A 99 -9.02 7.18 -26.35
N ARG A 100 -9.17 6.63 -25.14
CA ARG A 100 -9.43 5.18 -24.99
C ARG A 100 -10.89 4.74 -25.02
N ASN A 101 -11.86 5.66 -25.11
CA ASN A 101 -13.27 5.32 -25.10
C ASN A 101 -13.99 5.67 -26.41
N TYR A 102 -13.50 5.20 -27.56
CA TYR A 102 -14.35 4.97 -28.74
C TYR A 102 -13.62 4.05 -29.73
N ARG A 103 -13.97 2.75 -29.75
CA ARG A 103 -13.80 1.90 -30.94
C ARG A 103 -15.19 1.62 -31.48
N PRO A 104 -15.55 2.08 -32.69
CA PRO A 104 -16.74 1.56 -33.34
C PRO A 104 -16.47 0.10 -33.71
N ASN A 105 -17.38 -0.80 -33.32
CA ASN A 105 -17.36 -2.19 -33.75
C ASN A 105 -17.48 -2.23 -35.29
N CYS A 106 -16.45 -2.70 -35.98
CA CYS A 106 -16.55 -3.05 -37.39
C CYS A 106 -17.17 -4.45 -37.49
N ARG A 107 -18.29 -4.51 -38.20
CA ARG A 107 -19.02 -5.70 -38.61
C ARG A 107 -18.30 -6.40 -39.77
#